data_AF-A0A2H9LFH3-F1
#
_entry.id   AF-A0A2H9LFH3-F1
#
_cell.length_a   1.000
_cell.length_b   1.000
_cell.length_c   1.000
_cell.angle_alpha   90.00
_cell.angle_beta   90.00
_cell.angle_gamma   90.00
#
_symmetry.space_group_name_H-M   'P 1'
#
loop_
_entity.id
_entity.type
_entity.pdbx_description
1 polymer ?
#
loop_
_entity_poly.entity_id
_entity_poly.type
_entity_poly.pdbx_seq_one_letter_code
_entity_poly.pdbx_strand_id
1 'polypeptide(L)'
;MKYILIIFLTILLGVVLYFSGCVYAPDYYNDNQYSKMEEKVDLIIQQHEQKLSCDDNNTCTQDLFDKNICHHQQIIPCCGNNTCEQTENENYFTCKKDCEYLKTDFENKIKLCNITNTCNQQAFTEKIGCIEELSQSNKNENCCFLIPKTFEDSNKEEYKIATNKCLTDYAITQSNSNTCFNAEYKKECFVCYIKNTHQNVFTTNICSDLNYDKKQFCLASILLDNKYCENIKNQKLKELCLKEEFSLNNCISYTLEDNSKISEQKYSTDEKELLENTYTRLDFFKRTEYDENKLIQNYKQKNSYKFSFNDTVDPSKPLENCSLNTKKPKIDYTNSSYSTFYFDYKDYHFVYSIKMYYDFYLYSKQLKDQYCFEFNEKESYKRYLKDKFNTAILEKISQDFNNLHKYGFSDSEIFEVVVRFVQEIPYNYIWEKKNVYPYEALYLMRGVCLDKALILAKILGLLGYETYIASGIADYTGSKLTHAVVSVPCEISNIIYNDKSMCLIESTHSYLINELEITNKLDFQKISEGKKYTEANYGPNKVKELKEYDIKIDILGKEITENKNKQDWNAYNNAVLEYNNYLYKTLKIRFENYS
;
A
#
# COMPACT_ATOMS: atom_id res chain seq x y z
N MET A 1 -5.83 -69.97 -23.60
CA MET A 1 -4.68 -70.21 -22.68
C MET A 1 -3.64 -69.10 -22.69
N LYS A 2 -3.09 -68.64 -23.83
CA LYS A 2 -2.05 -67.57 -23.86
C LYS A 2 -2.46 -66.25 -23.17
N TYR A 3 -3.71 -65.82 -23.31
CA TYR A 3 -4.19 -64.58 -22.67
C TYR A 3 -4.37 -64.68 -21.14
N ILE A 4 -4.71 -65.86 -20.63
CA ILE A 4 -4.85 -66.09 -19.18
C ILE A 4 -3.47 -66.03 -18.51
N LEU A 5 -2.43 -66.56 -19.17
CA LEU A 5 -1.06 -66.51 -18.68
C LEU A 5 -0.53 -65.07 -18.57
N ILE A 6 -0.87 -64.21 -19.55
CA ILE A 6 -0.43 -62.80 -19.56
C ILE A 6 -1.10 -62.01 -18.44
N ILE A 7 -2.40 -62.22 -18.20
CA ILE A 7 -3.15 -61.57 -17.11
C ILE A 7 -2.59 -62.03 -15.74
N PHE A 8 -2.30 -63.33 -15.60
CA PHE A 8 -1.72 -63.84 -14.36
C PHE A 8 -0.33 -63.27 -14.08
N LEU A 9 0.52 -63.15 -15.12
CA LEU A 9 1.85 -62.53 -15.01
C LEU A 9 1.80 -61.04 -14.67
N THR A 10 0.82 -60.29 -15.19
CA THR A 10 0.66 -58.86 -14.87
C THR A 10 0.18 -58.63 -13.45
N ILE A 11 -0.74 -59.47 -12.96
CA ILE A 11 -1.17 -59.43 -11.56
C ILE A 11 -0.02 -59.82 -10.63
N LEU A 12 0.77 -60.84 -10.98
CA LEU A 12 1.93 -61.25 -10.19
C LEU A 12 3.00 -60.14 -10.09
N LEU A 13 3.28 -59.45 -11.21
CA LEU A 13 4.21 -58.31 -11.21
C LEU A 13 3.70 -57.13 -10.37
N GLY A 14 2.39 -56.84 -10.43
CA GLY A 14 1.78 -55.79 -9.60
C GLY A 14 1.91 -56.08 -8.10
N VAL A 15 1.74 -57.34 -7.70
CA VAL A 15 1.90 -57.77 -6.29
C VAL A 15 3.36 -57.71 -5.85
N VAL A 16 4.31 -58.14 -6.68
CA VAL A 16 5.75 -58.08 -6.34
C VAL A 16 6.25 -56.63 -6.19
N LEU A 17 5.76 -55.71 -7.03
CA LEU A 17 6.10 -54.29 -6.92
C LEU A 17 5.44 -53.61 -5.71
N TYR A 18 4.27 -54.09 -5.28
CA TYR A 18 3.60 -53.57 -4.08
C TYR A 18 4.31 -54.00 -2.78
N PHE A 19 4.86 -55.22 -2.74
CA PHE A 19 5.57 -55.73 -1.54
C PHE A 19 7.05 -55.31 -1.45
N SER A 20 7.66 -54.83 -2.53
CA SER A 20 9.05 -54.34 -2.50
C SER A 20 9.19 -52.87 -2.08
N GLY A 21 8.07 -52.15 -1.90
CA GLY A 21 8.04 -50.75 -1.43
C GLY A 21 8.10 -50.57 0.10
N CYS A 22 8.09 -51.66 0.88
CA CYS A 22 8.16 -51.61 2.35
C CYS A 22 9.35 -52.42 2.86
N VAL A 23 10.56 -51.95 2.61
CA VAL A 23 11.76 -52.43 3.31
C VAL A 23 12.22 -51.35 4.28
N TYR A 24 12.07 -51.69 5.55
CA TYR A 24 12.63 -51.05 6.74
C TYR A 24 14.03 -50.48 6.50
N ALA A 25 14.20 -49.17 6.73
CA ALA A 25 15.50 -48.60 7.06
C ALA A 25 15.74 -48.87 8.56
N PRO A 26 16.83 -49.54 8.97
CA PRO A 26 17.18 -49.68 10.37
C PRO A 26 17.74 -48.35 10.88
N ASP A 27 17.16 -47.86 11.97
CA ASP A 27 17.68 -46.73 12.75
C ASP A 27 19.10 -47.04 13.24
N TYR A 28 20.09 -46.42 12.62
CA TYR A 28 21.45 -46.32 13.15
C TYR A 28 21.55 -44.97 13.87
N TYR A 29 20.95 -44.88 15.06
CA TYR A 29 21.15 -43.75 15.96
C TYR A 29 22.48 -43.95 16.71
N ASN A 30 23.37 -42.99 16.53
CA ASN A 30 24.71 -42.98 17.10
C ASN A 30 24.69 -42.19 18.41
N ASP A 31 24.76 -42.89 19.55
CA ASP A 31 24.71 -42.32 20.92
C ASP A 31 25.78 -41.24 21.18
N ASN A 32 26.84 -41.17 20.37
CA ASN A 32 27.87 -40.13 20.48
C ASN A 32 27.44 -38.73 20.01
N GLN A 33 26.26 -38.57 19.37
CA GLN A 33 25.75 -37.24 19.02
C GLN A 33 24.98 -36.57 20.16
N TYR A 34 24.34 -37.32 21.06
CA TYR A 34 23.57 -36.74 22.16
C TYR A 34 24.47 -36.09 23.22
N SER A 35 25.60 -36.71 23.57
CA SER A 35 26.56 -36.13 24.52
C SER A 35 27.18 -34.81 24.02
N LYS A 36 27.41 -34.66 22.71
CA LYS A 36 27.90 -33.39 22.12
C LYS A 36 26.79 -32.35 21.94
N MET A 37 25.54 -32.77 21.98
CA MET A 37 24.38 -31.88 21.91
C MET A 37 24.02 -31.35 23.30
N GLU A 38 24.11 -32.16 24.35
CA GLU A 38 23.96 -31.72 25.75
C GLU A 38 25.02 -30.69 26.16
N GLU A 39 26.30 -30.91 25.83
CA GLU A 39 27.38 -29.95 26.12
C GLU A 39 27.19 -28.61 25.38
N LYS A 40 26.59 -28.62 24.18
CA LYS A 40 26.22 -27.40 23.44
C LYS A 40 24.96 -26.72 23.99
N VAL A 41 24.01 -27.49 24.50
CA VAL A 41 22.78 -26.97 25.11
C VAL A 41 23.11 -26.30 26.44
N ASP A 42 24.00 -26.88 27.26
CA ASP A 42 24.45 -26.25 28.50
C ASP A 42 25.27 -24.97 28.25
N LEU A 43 26.08 -24.93 27.19
CA LEU A 43 26.79 -23.71 26.77
C LEU A 43 25.82 -22.63 26.27
N ILE A 44 24.73 -23.03 25.58
CA ILE A 44 23.68 -22.11 25.13
C ILE A 44 22.85 -21.62 26.33
N ILE A 45 22.56 -22.47 27.31
CA ILE A 45 21.85 -22.09 28.54
C ILE A 45 22.71 -21.14 29.38
N GLN A 46 24.01 -21.40 29.56
CA GLN A 46 24.94 -20.46 30.22
C GLN A 46 25.06 -19.13 29.48
N GLN A 47 25.10 -19.16 28.13
CA GLN A 47 25.10 -17.93 27.32
C GLN A 47 23.75 -17.20 27.33
N HIS A 48 22.64 -17.89 27.60
CA HIS A 48 21.30 -17.30 27.72
C HIS A 48 21.09 -16.69 29.11
N GLU A 49 21.60 -17.33 30.16
CA GLU A 49 21.54 -16.82 31.54
C GLU A 49 22.43 -15.59 31.75
N GLN A 50 23.59 -15.50 31.08
CA GLN A 50 24.39 -14.27 31.05
C GLN A 50 23.80 -13.15 30.16
N LYS A 51 22.82 -13.46 29.29
CA LYS A 51 22.17 -12.50 28.39
C LYS A 51 20.83 -11.94 28.90
N LEU A 52 20.38 -12.33 30.09
CA LEU A 52 19.05 -11.98 30.61
C LEU A 52 19.03 -10.74 31.53
N SER A 53 20.17 -10.08 31.77
CA SER A 53 20.17 -8.77 32.41
C SER A 53 20.09 -7.68 31.34
N CYS A 54 18.87 -7.32 30.94
CA CYS A 54 18.64 -6.10 30.17
C CYS A 54 18.76 -4.83 31.02
N ASP A 55 19.16 -4.98 32.28
CA ASP A 55 19.31 -3.92 33.28
C ASP A 55 20.58 -3.11 33.00
N ASP A 56 20.44 -1.83 32.63
CA ASP A 56 21.58 -0.91 32.51
C ASP A 56 22.00 -0.27 33.84
N ASN A 57 21.36 -0.67 34.94
CA ASN A 57 21.47 -0.11 36.29
C ASN A 57 21.18 1.39 36.36
N ASN A 58 20.50 1.96 35.36
CA ASN A 58 20.12 3.35 35.37
C ASN A 58 18.64 3.47 35.79
N THR A 59 18.45 4.01 37.00
CA THR A 59 17.12 4.24 37.59
C THR A 59 16.25 5.21 36.79
N CYS A 60 16.80 5.92 35.81
CA CYS A 60 16.10 6.82 34.90
C CYS A 60 15.75 6.19 33.54
N THR A 61 15.96 4.89 33.37
CA THR A 61 15.59 4.16 32.15
C THR A 61 14.68 3.00 32.50
N GLN A 62 13.75 2.71 31.60
CA GLN A 62 12.97 1.50 31.60
C GLN A 62 13.59 0.54 30.60
N ASP A 63 13.98 -0.62 31.10
CA ASP A 63 14.70 -1.62 30.31
C ASP A 63 13.73 -2.63 29.70
N LEU A 64 13.67 -2.64 28.37
CA LEU A 64 12.75 -3.44 27.58
C LEU A 64 13.55 -4.39 26.68
N PHE A 65 13.38 -5.69 26.90
CA PHE A 65 14.02 -6.71 26.08
C PHE A 65 13.03 -7.23 25.01
N ASP A 66 13.26 -6.89 23.74
CA ASP A 66 12.46 -7.39 22.60
C ASP A 66 13.36 -7.98 21.52
N LYS A 67 12.99 -9.15 20.98
CA LYS A 67 13.70 -9.84 19.87
C LYS A 67 15.23 -9.96 20.01
N ASN A 68 15.72 -10.24 21.22
CA ASN A 68 17.15 -10.30 21.55
C ASN A 68 17.91 -8.96 21.46
N ILE A 69 17.20 -7.83 21.53
CA ILE A 69 17.77 -6.48 21.59
C ILE A 69 17.27 -5.81 22.88
N CYS A 70 18.18 -5.17 23.61
CA CYS A 70 17.84 -4.33 24.76
C CYS A 70 17.51 -2.92 24.31
N HIS A 71 16.38 -2.40 24.78
CA HIS A 71 15.94 -1.03 24.60
C HIS A 71 15.88 -0.36 25.98
N HIS A 72 16.63 0.72 26.16
CA HIS A 72 16.61 1.52 27.39
C HIS A 72 15.81 2.79 27.11
N GLN A 73 14.56 2.84 27.57
CA GLN A 73 13.67 3.98 27.34
C GLN A 73 13.76 4.96 28.50
N GLN A 74 14.15 6.20 28.23
CA GLN A 74 14.29 7.22 29.27
C GLN A 74 12.95 7.53 29.95
N ILE A 75 12.94 7.50 31.28
CA ILE A 75 11.84 7.95 32.13
C ILE A 75 11.97 9.48 32.23
N ILE A 76 10.92 10.20 31.85
CA ILE A 76 10.89 11.67 31.93
C ILE A 76 10.41 12.06 33.33
N PRO A 77 11.25 12.69 34.17
CA PRO A 77 10.87 13.01 35.55
C PRO A 77 9.72 14.02 35.56
N CYS A 78 8.65 13.69 36.28
CA CYS A 78 7.41 14.46 36.28
C CYS A 78 7.41 15.58 37.34
N CYS A 79 8.41 15.60 38.24
CA CYS A 79 8.48 16.51 39.39
C CYS A 79 9.39 17.75 39.20
N GLY A 80 10.00 17.95 38.02
CA GLY A 80 10.81 19.16 37.73
C GLY A 80 12.06 19.36 38.60
N ASN A 81 12.43 18.36 39.41
CA ASN A 81 13.58 18.35 40.32
C ASN A 81 14.80 17.60 39.74
N ASN A 82 14.75 17.19 38.47
CA ASN A 82 15.76 16.37 37.79
C ASN A 82 16.13 15.07 38.52
N THR A 83 15.24 14.54 39.37
CA THR A 83 15.45 13.31 40.13
C THR A 83 14.43 12.27 39.68
N CYS A 84 14.88 11.14 39.13
CA CYS A 84 14.00 10.06 38.67
C CYS A 84 13.62 9.18 39.86
N GLU A 85 12.32 9.07 40.14
CA GLU A 85 11.81 8.28 41.26
C GLU A 85 11.07 7.04 40.74
N GLN A 86 11.32 5.87 41.33
CA GLN A 86 10.79 4.58 40.85
C GLN A 86 9.25 4.50 40.77
N THR A 87 8.54 5.42 41.44
CA THR A 87 7.07 5.49 41.45
C THR A 87 6.47 6.30 40.29
N GLU A 88 7.28 6.91 39.42
CA GLU A 88 6.77 7.75 38.31
C GLU A 88 6.24 6.96 37.10
N ASN A 89 6.34 5.63 37.11
CA ASN A 89 5.86 4.75 36.03
C ASN A 89 4.33 4.51 36.00
N GLU A 90 3.57 5.01 37.00
CA GLU A 90 2.12 4.80 37.10
C GLU A 90 1.35 6.08 36.74
N ASN A 91 0.95 6.20 35.46
CA ASN A 91 -0.08 7.11 34.94
C ASN A 91 -0.09 8.55 35.50
N TYR A 92 0.23 9.51 34.62
CA TYR A 92 0.07 10.98 34.73
C TYR A 92 -1.14 11.51 35.57
N PHE A 93 -2.21 10.74 35.72
CA PHE A 93 -3.41 11.07 36.49
C PHE A 93 -3.26 11.12 38.02
N THR A 94 -2.21 10.55 38.62
CA THR A 94 -2.03 10.53 40.08
C THR A 94 -1.33 11.78 40.63
N CYS A 95 -0.61 12.54 39.80
CA CYS A 95 0.08 13.77 40.21
C CYS A 95 -0.80 15.01 40.04
N LYS A 96 -1.79 15.15 40.92
CA LYS A 96 -2.90 16.13 40.81
C LYS A 96 -2.49 17.59 41.01
N LYS A 97 -1.28 17.88 41.49
CA LYS A 97 -0.89 19.25 41.87
C LYS A 97 -0.07 20.00 40.82
N ASP A 98 0.65 19.29 39.94
CA ASP A 98 1.57 19.92 38.98
C ASP A 98 1.12 19.78 37.51
N CYS A 99 0.12 18.93 37.22
CA CYS A 99 -0.46 18.79 35.87
C CYS A 99 -1.42 19.93 35.49
N GLU A 100 -1.82 20.76 36.44
CA GLU A 100 -2.59 21.97 36.16
C GLU A 100 -1.73 22.97 35.35
N TYR A 101 -0.41 22.97 35.56
CA TYR A 101 0.55 23.78 34.80
C TYR A 101 0.68 23.29 33.36
N LEU A 102 0.73 21.97 33.13
CA LEU A 102 0.88 21.37 31.79
C LEU A 102 -0.37 21.49 30.91
N LYS A 103 -1.57 21.53 31.50
CA LYS A 103 -2.79 21.77 30.72
C LYS A 103 -2.86 23.22 30.23
N THR A 104 -2.49 24.18 31.08
CA THR A 104 -2.30 25.57 30.65
C THR A 104 -1.12 25.73 29.70
N ASP A 105 -0.02 25.00 29.87
CA ASP A 105 1.15 25.11 29.00
C ASP A 105 0.89 24.47 27.62
N PHE A 106 0.18 23.35 27.53
CA PHE A 106 -0.23 22.74 26.26
C PHE A 106 -1.29 23.58 25.51
N GLU A 107 -2.29 24.12 26.22
CA GLU A 107 -3.28 25.04 25.65
C GLU A 107 -2.65 26.41 25.27
N ASN A 108 -1.62 26.86 26.00
CA ASN A 108 -0.83 28.05 25.64
C ASN A 108 0.16 27.78 24.49
N LYS A 109 0.73 26.56 24.37
CA LYS A 109 1.64 26.16 23.28
C LYS A 109 0.91 25.96 21.96
N ILE A 110 -0.32 25.43 21.96
CA ILE A 110 -1.20 25.42 20.78
C ILE A 110 -1.63 26.84 20.39
N LYS A 111 -1.83 27.74 21.37
CA LYS A 111 -2.00 29.18 21.10
C LYS A 111 -0.74 29.83 20.51
N LEU A 112 0.46 29.40 20.88
CA LEU A 112 1.73 29.92 20.33
C LEU A 112 1.93 29.61 18.84
N CYS A 113 1.45 28.46 18.33
CA CYS A 113 1.44 28.22 16.87
C CYS A 113 0.50 29.17 16.11
N ASN A 114 -0.49 29.76 16.77
CA ASN A 114 -1.51 30.63 16.18
C ASN A 114 -1.32 32.13 16.48
N ILE A 115 -0.38 32.51 17.35
CA ILE A 115 -0.07 33.92 17.64
C ILE A 115 1.26 34.25 16.96
N THR A 116 1.16 34.84 15.77
CA THR A 116 2.22 35.68 15.21
C THR A 116 2.53 36.78 16.22
N ASN A 117 3.69 36.71 16.91
CA ASN A 117 4.55 37.84 17.34
C ASN A 117 5.41 37.63 18.62
N THR A 118 5.57 36.43 19.19
CA THR A 118 6.44 36.25 20.38
C THR A 118 7.83 35.68 20.12
N CYS A 119 8.25 35.48 18.87
CA CYS A 119 9.68 35.40 18.57
C CYS A 119 10.24 36.83 18.65
N ASN A 120 10.88 37.17 19.78
CA ASN A 120 11.56 38.46 19.95
C ASN A 120 12.46 38.77 18.74
N GLN A 121 12.50 40.05 18.33
CA GLN A 121 13.15 40.55 17.12
C GLN A 121 14.70 40.50 17.18
N GLN A 122 15.29 39.33 17.36
CA GLN A 122 16.72 39.09 17.12
C GLN A 122 16.95 38.03 16.01
N ALA A 123 18.17 38.06 15.48
CA ALA A 123 18.66 37.61 14.17
C ALA A 123 17.95 36.44 13.45
N PHE A 124 18.00 36.49 12.12
CA PHE A 124 17.48 35.50 11.15
C PHE A 124 17.70 34.03 11.57
N THR A 125 18.89 33.69 12.06
CA THR A 125 19.28 32.32 12.45
C THR A 125 18.53 31.81 13.69
N GLU A 126 18.24 32.68 14.67
CA GLU A 126 17.58 32.29 15.92
C GLU A 126 16.11 31.93 15.70
N LYS A 127 15.44 32.60 14.74
CA LYS A 127 14.04 32.34 14.41
C LYS A 127 13.83 31.02 13.66
N ILE A 128 14.76 30.62 12.79
CA ILE A 128 14.71 29.32 12.10
C ILE A 128 14.94 28.18 13.10
N GLY A 129 15.96 28.28 13.97
CA GLY A 129 16.24 27.27 14.99
C GLY A 129 15.04 27.04 15.92
N CYS A 130 14.34 28.10 16.31
CA CYS A 130 13.13 28.00 17.13
C CYS A 130 11.99 27.23 16.44
N ILE A 131 11.77 27.44 15.13
CA ILE A 131 10.72 26.73 14.38
C ILE A 131 11.10 25.25 14.21
N GLU A 132 12.38 24.94 14.01
CA GLU A 132 12.89 23.56 13.95
C GLU A 132 12.69 22.83 15.28
N GLU A 133 13.04 23.44 16.41
CA GLU A 133 12.81 22.87 17.74
C GLU A 133 11.31 22.67 18.03
N LEU A 134 10.46 23.61 17.61
CA LEU A 134 9.00 23.51 17.77
C LEU A 134 8.37 22.43 16.91
N SER A 135 8.84 22.23 15.67
CA SER A 135 8.32 21.16 14.80
C SER A 135 8.66 19.78 15.35
N GLN A 136 9.89 19.62 15.86
CA GLN A 136 10.37 18.37 16.45
C GLN A 136 9.68 18.05 17.78
N SER A 137 9.61 19.02 18.69
CA SER A 137 9.02 18.83 20.03
C SER A 137 7.51 18.60 20.01
N ASN A 138 6.79 19.25 19.09
CA ASN A 138 5.32 19.16 19.03
C ASN A 138 4.79 18.06 18.10
N LYS A 139 5.67 17.29 17.43
CA LYS A 139 5.28 16.28 16.44
C LYS A 139 4.26 16.83 15.42
N ASN A 140 4.49 18.06 14.94
CA ASN A 140 3.62 18.71 13.96
C ASN A 140 4.43 19.33 12.81
N GLU A 141 4.38 18.67 11.64
CA GLU A 141 5.03 19.14 10.41
C GLU A 141 4.56 20.52 9.97
N ASN A 142 3.35 20.95 10.38
CA ASN A 142 2.79 22.24 9.98
C ASN A 142 3.60 23.43 10.47
N CYS A 143 4.43 23.25 11.52
CA CYS A 143 5.34 24.28 11.99
C CYS A 143 6.39 24.63 10.92
N CYS A 144 6.84 23.65 10.13
CA CYS A 144 7.82 23.88 9.08
C CYS A 144 7.27 24.79 7.96
N PHE A 145 5.96 24.74 7.67
CA PHE A 145 5.31 25.63 6.69
C PHE A 145 5.03 27.04 7.22
N LEU A 146 5.42 27.35 8.47
CA LEU A 146 5.37 28.72 9.00
C LEU A 146 6.64 29.51 8.69
N ILE A 147 7.73 28.84 8.28
CA ILE A 147 8.98 29.47 7.84
C ILE A 147 8.72 30.48 6.70
N PRO A 148 7.90 30.18 5.67
CA PRO A 148 7.65 31.11 4.56
C PRO A 148 6.70 32.28 4.89
N LYS A 149 5.73 32.10 5.81
CA LYS A 149 4.67 33.10 6.05
C LYS A 149 5.10 34.33 6.83
N THR A 150 6.29 34.31 7.43
CA THR A 150 6.70 35.30 8.43
C THR A 150 7.69 36.33 7.91
N PHE A 151 7.97 36.40 6.59
CA PHE A 151 9.00 37.26 6.02
C PHE A 151 8.68 37.82 4.62
N GLU A 152 9.23 39.01 4.32
CA GLU A 152 9.10 39.71 3.03
C GLU A 152 9.95 39.07 1.91
N ASP A 153 9.55 39.30 0.65
CA ASP A 153 9.91 38.59 -0.59
C ASP A 153 11.42 38.46 -0.97
N SER A 154 12.38 39.04 -0.24
CA SER A 154 13.75 39.20 -0.75
C SER A 154 14.67 37.98 -0.65
N ASN A 155 14.38 36.94 0.15
CA ASN A 155 15.26 35.77 0.37
C ASN A 155 14.62 34.40 0.04
N LYS A 156 13.89 34.30 -1.07
CA LYS A 156 13.12 33.08 -1.44
C LYS A 156 13.91 31.76 -1.36
N GLU A 157 15.16 31.72 -1.81
CA GLU A 157 15.92 30.46 -1.85
C GLU A 157 16.34 29.97 -0.45
N GLU A 158 16.75 30.89 0.43
CA GLU A 158 17.16 30.57 1.80
C GLU A 158 15.99 29.98 2.62
N TYR A 159 14.76 30.42 2.34
CA TYR A 159 13.54 29.86 2.96
C TYR A 159 13.22 28.46 2.50
N LYS A 160 13.42 28.17 1.21
CA LYS A 160 13.21 26.82 0.68
C LYS A 160 14.16 25.85 1.36
N ILE A 161 15.42 26.25 1.50
CA ILE A 161 16.46 25.48 2.20
C ILE A 161 16.05 25.22 3.66
N ALA A 162 15.66 26.26 4.40
CA ALA A 162 15.25 26.11 5.80
C ALA A 162 13.98 25.26 5.99
N THR A 163 12.97 25.45 5.13
CA THR A 163 11.72 24.66 5.15
C THR A 163 12.02 23.19 4.87
N ASN A 164 12.85 22.90 3.88
CA ASN A 164 13.23 21.53 3.54
C ASN A 164 14.05 20.86 4.64
N LYS A 165 14.96 21.60 5.29
CA LYS A 165 15.69 21.09 6.45
C LYS A 165 14.73 20.72 7.58
N CYS A 166 13.81 21.61 7.95
CA CYS A 166 12.81 21.36 8.98
C CYS A 166 11.96 20.11 8.69
N LEU A 167 11.44 19.97 7.45
CA LEU A 167 10.65 18.80 7.05
C LEU A 167 11.47 17.51 7.05
N THR A 168 12.75 17.59 6.68
CA THR A 168 13.66 16.44 6.69
C THR A 168 13.95 15.98 8.11
N ASP A 169 14.29 16.90 9.01
CA ASP A 169 14.56 16.61 10.42
C ASP A 169 13.31 16.04 11.10
N TYR A 170 12.13 16.59 10.77
CA TYR A 170 10.86 16.07 11.23
C TYR A 170 10.59 14.64 10.72
N ALA A 171 10.79 14.39 9.42
CA ALA A 171 10.60 13.08 8.82
C ALA A 171 11.45 12.03 9.54
N ILE A 172 12.73 12.34 9.76
CA ILE A 172 13.69 11.49 10.48
C ILE A 172 13.21 11.24 11.92
N THR A 173 12.93 12.30 12.66
CA THR A 173 12.57 12.22 14.09
C THR A 173 11.28 11.42 14.31
N GLN A 174 10.28 11.59 13.44
CA GLN A 174 9.00 10.88 13.55
C GLN A 174 9.02 9.50 12.88
N SER A 175 10.11 9.11 12.23
CA SER A 175 10.14 7.93 11.35
C SER A 175 8.94 7.92 10.38
N ASN A 176 8.61 9.09 9.84
CA ASN A 176 7.48 9.30 8.94
C ASN A 176 7.95 9.90 7.61
N SER A 177 8.23 9.02 6.65
CA SER A 177 8.67 9.39 5.30
C SER A 177 7.65 10.21 4.52
N ASN A 178 6.37 10.20 4.89
CA ASN A 178 5.34 10.96 4.16
C ASN A 178 5.58 12.46 4.22
N THR A 179 6.22 12.94 5.29
CA THR A 179 6.63 14.34 5.45
C THR A 179 7.53 14.80 4.28
N CYS A 180 8.37 13.91 3.75
CA CYS A 180 9.26 14.23 2.62
C CYS A 180 8.51 14.49 1.31
N PHE A 181 7.24 14.09 1.17
CA PHE A 181 6.44 14.47 0.02
C PHE A 181 6.06 15.95 0.01
N ASN A 182 6.07 16.58 1.18
CA ASN A 182 5.77 17.99 1.35
C ASN A 182 7.03 18.88 1.27
N ALA A 183 8.23 18.26 1.23
CA ALA A 183 9.46 18.98 0.96
C ALA A 183 9.49 19.44 -0.50
N GLU A 184 10.02 20.62 -0.77
CA GLU A 184 10.33 21.08 -2.12
C GLU A 184 11.55 20.32 -2.68
N TYR A 185 12.55 20.02 -1.83
CA TYR A 185 13.68 19.14 -2.14
C TYR A 185 13.38 17.69 -1.69
N LYS A 186 12.37 17.06 -2.31
CA LYS A 186 11.87 15.72 -1.93
C LYS A 186 12.98 14.67 -1.93
N LYS A 187 13.83 14.67 -2.96
CA LYS A 187 14.89 13.67 -3.15
C LYS A 187 15.87 13.71 -1.98
N GLU A 188 16.32 14.89 -1.61
CA GLU A 188 17.26 15.16 -0.53
C GLU A 188 16.67 14.75 0.82
N CYS A 189 15.39 15.06 1.05
CA CYS A 189 14.66 14.63 2.25
C CYS A 189 14.60 13.10 2.36
N PHE A 190 14.19 12.40 1.29
CA PHE A 190 14.10 10.94 1.30
C PHE A 190 15.48 10.28 1.50
N VAL A 191 16.52 10.79 0.85
CA VAL A 191 17.90 10.30 1.03
C VAL A 191 18.32 10.44 2.50
N CYS A 192 18.09 11.59 3.11
CA CYS A 192 18.40 11.81 4.53
C CYS A 192 17.55 10.92 5.46
N TYR A 193 16.26 10.78 5.18
CA TYR A 193 15.35 9.90 5.92
C TYR A 193 15.85 8.46 5.92
N ILE A 194 16.18 7.90 4.75
CA ILE A 194 16.60 6.51 4.60
C ILE A 194 17.95 6.30 5.29
N LYS A 195 18.89 7.24 5.13
CA LYS A 195 20.21 7.16 5.76
C LYS A 195 20.13 7.11 7.29
N ASN A 196 19.23 7.88 7.90
CA ASN A 196 19.14 8.01 9.35
C ASN A 196 18.18 6.99 10.00
N THR A 197 17.15 6.51 9.29
CA THR A 197 16.17 5.57 9.85
C THR A 197 16.46 4.10 9.50
N HIS A 198 17.34 3.84 8.53
CA HIS A 198 17.60 2.52 7.96
C HIS A 198 16.34 1.78 7.45
N GLN A 199 15.24 2.50 7.20
CA GLN A 199 13.99 1.92 6.73
C GLN A 199 14.00 1.75 5.20
N ASN A 200 14.32 0.55 4.73
CA ASN A 200 14.39 0.19 3.31
C ASN A 200 13.02 0.03 2.62
N VAL A 201 11.91 0.10 3.35
CA VAL A 201 10.56 -0.22 2.83
C VAL A 201 10.10 0.76 1.74
N PHE A 202 10.64 1.99 1.73
CA PHE A 202 10.22 3.04 0.80
C PHE A 202 11.03 3.09 -0.50
N THR A 203 12.27 2.58 -0.50
CA THR A 203 13.14 2.59 -1.69
C THR A 203 12.56 1.73 -2.82
N THR A 204 11.86 0.66 -2.46
CA THR A 204 11.17 -0.20 -3.43
C THR A 204 9.98 0.48 -4.09
N ASN A 205 9.26 1.38 -3.40
CA ASN A 205 8.09 2.08 -3.93
C ASN A 205 8.48 3.26 -4.83
N ILE A 206 9.53 4.01 -4.48
CA ILE A 206 10.03 5.11 -5.33
C ILE A 206 10.58 4.56 -6.66
N CYS A 207 11.23 3.41 -6.60
CA CYS A 207 11.81 2.76 -7.78
C CYS A 207 10.89 1.71 -8.41
N SER A 208 9.64 1.51 -7.95
CA SER A 208 8.80 0.37 -8.37
C SER A 208 8.41 0.43 -9.84
N ASP A 209 8.16 1.63 -10.34
CA ASP A 209 7.59 1.87 -11.67
C ASP A 209 8.68 1.99 -12.76
N LEU A 210 9.94 1.91 -12.35
CA LEU A 210 11.08 1.94 -13.25
C LEU A 210 11.32 0.55 -13.83
N ASN A 211 11.72 0.50 -15.11
CA ASN A 211 12.19 -0.75 -15.70
C ASN A 211 13.41 -1.28 -14.92
N TYR A 212 13.70 -2.59 -15.04
CA TYR A 212 14.66 -3.27 -14.18
C TYR A 212 16.01 -2.54 -14.02
N ASP A 213 16.64 -2.11 -15.11
CA ASP A 213 17.93 -1.41 -15.07
C ASP A 213 17.84 -0.03 -14.42
N LYS A 214 16.80 0.74 -14.71
CA LYS A 214 16.55 2.04 -14.05
C LYS A 214 16.18 1.88 -12.58
N LYS A 215 15.48 0.80 -12.23
CA LYS A 215 15.16 0.43 -10.85
C LYS A 215 16.41 0.09 -10.06
N GLN A 216 17.30 -0.73 -10.62
CA GLN A 216 18.59 -1.05 -10.00
C GLN A 216 19.46 0.21 -9.85
N PHE A 217 19.49 1.08 -10.86
CA PHE A 217 20.16 2.38 -10.77
C PHE A 217 19.57 3.26 -9.65
N CYS A 218 18.24 3.41 -9.61
CA CYS A 218 17.51 4.15 -8.58
C CYS A 218 17.78 3.60 -7.17
N LEU A 219 17.77 2.27 -7.00
CA LEU A 219 18.10 1.62 -5.74
C LEU A 219 19.56 1.85 -5.35
N ALA A 220 20.50 1.77 -6.30
CA ALA A 220 21.91 2.08 -6.05
C ALA A 220 22.09 3.53 -5.55
N SER A 221 21.44 4.48 -6.21
CA SER A 221 21.51 5.91 -5.84
C SER A 221 20.88 6.22 -4.49
N ILE A 222 19.77 5.55 -4.15
CA ILE A 222 19.04 5.82 -2.91
C ILE A 222 19.67 5.09 -1.71
N LEU A 223 20.10 3.84 -1.91
CA LEU A 223 20.67 3.01 -0.85
C LEU A 223 22.20 3.20 -0.71
N LEU A 224 22.82 3.95 -1.64
CA LEU A 224 24.26 4.15 -1.71
C LEU A 224 25.04 2.81 -1.70
N ASP A 225 24.49 1.80 -2.40
CA ASP A 225 25.03 0.44 -2.43
C ASP A 225 25.33 0.02 -3.88
N ASN A 226 26.64 -0.09 -4.16
CA ASN A 226 27.17 -0.47 -5.48
C ASN A 226 26.73 -1.87 -5.93
N LYS A 227 26.27 -2.74 -5.02
CA LYS A 227 25.72 -4.05 -5.37
C LYS A 227 24.52 -3.94 -6.32
N TYR A 228 23.74 -2.86 -6.23
CA TYR A 228 22.65 -2.62 -7.17
C TYR A 228 23.16 -2.18 -8.54
N CYS A 229 24.27 -1.42 -8.62
CA CYS A 229 24.93 -1.10 -9.89
C CYS A 229 25.41 -2.37 -10.61
N GLU A 230 25.89 -3.38 -9.88
CA GLU A 230 26.34 -4.64 -10.47
C GLU A 230 25.23 -5.40 -11.20
N ASN A 231 23.98 -5.24 -10.74
CA ASN A 231 22.79 -5.90 -11.30
C ASN A 231 22.23 -5.23 -12.56
N ILE A 232 22.74 -4.06 -12.97
CA ILE A 232 22.29 -3.35 -14.18
C ILE A 232 22.77 -4.09 -15.44
N LYS A 233 21.85 -4.46 -16.33
CA LYS A 233 22.16 -5.17 -17.59
C LYS A 233 22.64 -4.21 -18.68
N ASN A 234 22.08 -3.01 -18.76
CA ASN A 234 22.53 -1.97 -19.68
C ASN A 234 23.94 -1.48 -19.30
N GLN A 235 24.93 -1.82 -20.13
CA GLN A 235 26.34 -1.56 -19.83
C GLN A 235 26.67 -0.06 -19.69
N LYS A 236 26.03 0.81 -20.49
CA LYS A 236 26.21 2.27 -20.36
C LYS A 236 25.66 2.79 -19.02
N LEU A 237 24.49 2.30 -18.60
CA LEU A 237 23.88 2.69 -17.33
C LEU A 237 24.64 2.10 -16.12
N LYS A 238 25.17 0.89 -16.25
CA LYS A 238 26.05 0.26 -15.26
C LYS A 238 27.34 1.03 -15.08
N GLU A 239 27.99 1.42 -16.17
CA GLU A 239 29.19 2.26 -16.13
C GLU A 239 28.91 3.63 -15.53
N LEU A 240 27.76 4.25 -15.83
CA LEU A 240 27.34 5.49 -15.18
C LEU A 240 27.16 5.30 -13.66
N CYS A 241 26.46 4.24 -13.25
CA CYS A 241 26.22 3.92 -11.85
C CYS A 241 27.53 3.67 -11.07
N LEU A 242 28.52 3.03 -11.70
CA LEU A 242 29.81 2.72 -11.10
C LEU A 242 30.82 3.89 -11.16
N LYS A 243 30.66 4.82 -12.11
CA LYS A 243 31.53 6.00 -12.27
C LYS A 243 31.10 7.18 -11.41
N GLU A 244 29.82 7.25 -11.03
CA GLU A 244 29.42 8.15 -9.95
C GLU A 244 30.13 7.66 -8.69
N GLU A 245 31.27 8.28 -8.34
CA GLU A 245 31.74 8.27 -6.97
C GLU A 245 30.56 8.81 -6.15
N PHE A 246 29.91 7.94 -5.37
CA PHE A 246 28.81 8.31 -4.48
C PHE A 246 29.37 9.15 -3.31
N SER A 247 29.97 10.30 -3.63
CA SER A 247 30.33 11.34 -2.70
C SER A 247 29.08 12.15 -2.37
N LEU A 248 28.19 11.56 -1.59
CA LEU A 248 27.19 12.25 -0.78
C LEU A 248 27.68 12.31 0.67
N ASN A 249 28.93 12.74 0.83
CA ASN A 249 29.45 13.19 2.11
C ASN A 249 28.92 14.60 2.34
N ASN A 250 27.74 14.67 2.95
CA ASN A 250 27.31 15.67 3.95
C ASN A 250 25.83 15.99 3.78
N CYS A 251 25.03 15.58 4.76
CA CYS A 251 23.78 16.29 5.05
C CYS A 251 24.19 17.73 5.41
N ILE A 252 23.92 18.70 4.53
CA ILE A 252 23.95 20.15 4.83
C ILE A 252 25.35 20.85 4.80
N SER A 253 26.28 20.55 3.88
CA SER A 253 27.54 21.33 3.78
C SER A 253 27.73 22.22 2.54
N TYR A 254 26.71 22.46 1.71
CA TYR A 254 26.83 23.34 0.53
C TYR A 254 26.31 24.77 0.74
N THR A 255 26.13 25.20 1.98
CA THR A 255 25.53 26.50 2.26
C THR A 255 26.49 27.68 2.38
N LEU A 256 27.83 27.56 2.31
CA LEU A 256 28.67 28.78 2.45
C LEU A 256 29.93 28.95 1.60
N GLU A 257 30.52 27.96 0.92
CA GLU A 257 31.71 28.23 0.07
C GLU A 257 31.71 27.42 -1.25
N ASP A 258 32.22 28.06 -2.31
CA ASP A 258 32.51 27.54 -3.67
C ASP A 258 31.40 27.51 -4.74
N ASN A 259 31.02 28.71 -5.21
CA ASN A 259 30.44 28.95 -6.54
C ASN A 259 31.48 29.50 -7.53
N SER A 260 32.62 28.82 -7.68
CA SER A 260 33.46 29.03 -8.86
C SER A 260 34.13 27.71 -9.25
N LYS A 261 33.99 27.33 -10.53
CA LYS A 261 34.65 26.20 -11.22
C LYS A 261 33.89 24.88 -11.28
N ILE A 262 32.68 24.88 -11.86
CA ILE A 262 32.24 23.74 -12.68
C ILE A 262 31.55 24.28 -13.94
N SER A 263 32.36 24.76 -14.89
CA SER A 263 31.92 24.96 -16.27
C SER A 263 33.06 24.59 -17.20
N GLU A 264 33.27 23.31 -17.46
CA GLU A 264 33.96 22.82 -18.65
C GLU A 264 33.89 21.29 -18.77
N GLN A 265 32.80 20.78 -19.34
CA GLN A 265 32.84 19.53 -20.10
C GLN A 265 32.18 19.78 -21.46
N LYS A 266 32.99 19.69 -22.53
CA LYS A 266 32.59 19.87 -23.93
C LYS A 266 32.00 18.57 -24.46
N TYR A 267 30.72 18.59 -24.83
CA TYR A 267 30.11 17.59 -25.70
C TYR A 267 30.36 17.93 -27.17
N SER A 268 30.41 16.91 -28.02
CA SER A 268 30.54 17.09 -29.47
C SER A 268 29.26 17.69 -30.09
N THR A 269 29.41 18.42 -31.20
CA THR A 269 28.30 19.09 -31.90
C THR A 269 27.19 18.11 -32.31
N ASP A 270 27.56 16.88 -32.65
CA ASP A 270 26.63 15.82 -33.08
C ASP A 270 25.82 15.23 -31.90
N GLU A 271 26.41 15.18 -30.69
CA GLU A 271 25.68 14.81 -29.47
C GLU A 271 24.70 15.91 -29.04
N LYS A 272 25.03 17.17 -29.32
CA LYS A 272 24.17 18.32 -29.01
C LYS A 272 22.95 18.37 -29.92
N GLU A 273 23.11 18.10 -31.22
CA GLU A 273 22.01 18.04 -32.20
C GLU A 273 21.10 16.82 -31.98
N LEU A 274 21.66 15.69 -31.54
CA LEU A 274 20.87 14.51 -31.17
C LEU A 274 20.12 14.71 -29.84
N LEU A 275 20.73 15.38 -28.85
CA LEU A 275 20.03 15.79 -27.61
C LEU A 275 18.93 16.82 -27.92
N GLU A 276 19.21 17.88 -28.68
CA GLU A 276 18.22 18.91 -29.01
C GLU A 276 17.04 18.34 -29.81
N ASN A 277 17.25 17.46 -30.79
CA ASN A 277 16.16 16.82 -31.53
C ASN A 277 15.36 15.80 -30.70
N THR A 278 15.99 15.16 -29.70
CA THR A 278 15.31 14.23 -28.77
C THR A 278 14.50 14.99 -27.71
N TYR A 279 15.01 16.12 -27.21
CA TYR A 279 14.34 16.99 -26.25
C TYR A 279 13.18 17.79 -26.88
N THR A 280 13.32 18.26 -28.13
CA THR A 280 12.25 18.99 -28.83
C THR A 280 11.04 18.08 -29.14
N ARG A 281 11.26 16.77 -29.30
CA ARG A 281 10.20 15.77 -29.48
C ARG A 281 9.53 15.33 -28.17
N LEU A 282 10.22 15.49 -27.04
CA LEU A 282 9.68 15.26 -25.69
C LEU A 282 8.95 16.49 -25.13
N ASP A 283 9.28 17.70 -25.60
CA ASP A 283 8.57 18.94 -25.25
C ASP A 283 7.14 19.03 -25.83
N PHE A 284 6.79 18.20 -26.82
CA PHE A 284 5.37 18.03 -27.23
C PHE A 284 4.55 17.24 -26.19
N PHE A 285 5.22 16.57 -25.25
CA PHE A 285 4.65 15.90 -24.07
C PHE A 285 5.03 16.61 -22.77
N LYS A 286 5.49 17.87 -22.82
CA LYS A 286 5.43 18.73 -21.63
C LYS A 286 3.97 18.75 -21.19
N ARG A 287 3.75 18.12 -20.03
CA ARG A 287 2.61 18.30 -19.15
C ARG A 287 2.06 19.71 -19.38
N THR A 288 0.81 19.79 -19.81
CA THR A 288 -0.04 20.88 -19.35
C THR A 288 0.28 21.07 -17.88
N GLU A 289 0.79 22.25 -17.51
CA GLU A 289 1.03 22.59 -16.11
C GLU A 289 -0.25 22.24 -15.36
N TYR A 290 -0.13 21.20 -14.54
CA TYR A 290 -1.22 20.70 -13.73
C TYR A 290 -1.33 21.71 -12.61
N ASP A 291 -2.24 22.66 -12.78
CA ASP A 291 -2.52 23.69 -11.79
C ASP A 291 -3.09 23.00 -10.54
N GLU A 292 -2.22 22.77 -9.56
CA GLU A 292 -2.53 22.14 -8.28
C GLU A 292 -3.60 22.94 -7.52
N ASN A 293 -3.67 24.27 -7.73
CA ASN A 293 -4.74 25.10 -7.18
C ASN A 293 -6.07 24.82 -7.88
N LYS A 294 -6.06 24.51 -9.18
CA LYS A 294 -7.25 24.08 -9.93
C LYS A 294 -7.71 22.69 -9.51
N LEU A 295 -6.78 21.78 -9.15
CA LEU A 295 -7.12 20.49 -8.55
C LEU A 295 -7.75 20.65 -7.17
N ILE A 296 -7.13 21.44 -6.30
CA ILE A 296 -7.65 21.74 -4.95
C ILE A 296 -8.98 22.49 -5.04
N GLN A 297 -9.16 23.39 -6.02
CA GLN A 297 -10.46 24.02 -6.27
C GLN A 297 -11.49 23.04 -6.82
N ASN A 298 -11.12 22.11 -7.70
CA ASN A 298 -12.02 21.04 -8.16
C ASN A 298 -12.42 20.11 -7.01
N TYR A 299 -11.49 19.76 -6.11
CA TYR A 299 -11.78 19.00 -4.89
C TYR A 299 -12.69 19.76 -3.91
N LYS A 300 -12.55 21.09 -3.81
CA LYS A 300 -13.47 21.94 -3.03
C LYS A 300 -14.86 22.06 -3.66
N GLN A 301 -15.00 21.78 -4.97
CA GLN A 301 -16.27 21.81 -5.69
C GLN A 301 -16.98 20.45 -5.72
N LYS A 302 -16.26 19.34 -5.51
CA LYS A 302 -16.88 18.01 -5.40
C LYS A 302 -17.73 17.92 -4.13
N ASN A 303 -18.88 17.28 -4.25
CA ASN A 303 -19.69 16.94 -3.08
C ASN A 303 -18.91 15.90 -2.25
N SER A 304 -18.48 16.28 -1.04
CA SER A 304 -17.76 15.39 -0.15
C SER A 304 -18.73 14.67 0.80
N TYR A 305 -18.66 13.35 0.85
CA TYR A 305 -19.37 12.57 1.85
C TYR A 305 -18.37 11.99 2.85
N LYS A 306 -18.59 12.32 4.12
CA LYS A 306 -17.83 11.75 5.23
C LYS A 306 -18.69 10.76 5.97
N PHE A 307 -18.22 9.53 6.04
CA PHE A 307 -18.80 8.49 6.88
C PHE A 307 -17.76 8.12 7.92
N SER A 308 -18.11 8.22 9.20
CA SER A 308 -17.32 7.65 10.27
C SER A 308 -18.13 6.58 10.97
N PHE A 309 -17.51 5.42 11.14
CA PHE A 309 -18.09 4.33 11.90
C PHE A 309 -17.64 4.41 13.35
N ASN A 310 -18.59 4.59 14.27
CA ASN A 310 -18.31 4.74 15.71
C ASN A 310 -18.87 3.58 16.57
N ASP A 311 -19.67 2.65 16.03
CA ASP A 311 -20.22 1.57 16.85
C ASP A 311 -19.18 0.46 17.08
N THR A 312 -19.14 -0.10 18.27
CA THR A 312 -18.42 -1.35 18.53
C THR A 312 -19.23 -2.51 17.99
N VAL A 313 -18.66 -3.30 17.06
CA VAL A 313 -19.16 -4.66 16.80
C VAL A 313 -19.11 -5.41 18.13
N ASP A 314 -20.25 -5.85 18.67
CA ASP A 314 -20.32 -6.62 19.91
C ASP A 314 -19.79 -8.04 19.68
N PRO A 315 -18.57 -8.39 20.15
CA PRO A 315 -18.00 -9.71 19.95
C PRO A 315 -18.43 -10.70 21.03
N SER A 316 -19.33 -10.32 21.94
CA SER A 316 -19.77 -11.18 23.06
C SER A 316 -20.47 -12.47 22.59
N LYS A 317 -20.80 -12.58 21.29
CA LYS A 317 -21.31 -13.78 20.63
C LYS A 317 -20.23 -14.46 19.76
N PRO A 318 -19.18 -15.07 20.35
CA PRO A 318 -18.17 -15.77 19.57
C PRO A 318 -18.73 -17.04 18.92
N LEU A 319 -18.03 -17.52 17.89
CA LEU A 319 -18.24 -18.80 17.23
C LEU A 319 -18.23 -19.94 18.26
N GLU A 320 -19.40 -20.48 18.62
CA GLU A 320 -19.54 -21.67 19.48
C GLU A 320 -18.84 -22.92 18.94
N ASN A 321 -18.39 -22.91 17.68
CA ASN A 321 -17.91 -24.11 16.99
C ASN A 321 -16.38 -24.30 17.03
N CYS A 322 -15.63 -23.33 17.53
CA CYS A 322 -14.21 -23.56 17.81
C CYS A 322 -14.09 -24.02 19.26
N SER A 323 -14.07 -25.34 19.47
CA SER A 323 -13.78 -25.99 20.75
C SER A 323 -12.32 -25.81 21.17
N LEU A 324 -11.82 -24.58 21.10
CA LEU A 324 -10.60 -24.22 21.78
C LEU A 324 -10.94 -24.16 23.26
N ASN A 325 -10.40 -25.10 24.02
CA ASN A 325 -10.34 -25.04 25.48
C ASN A 325 -9.51 -23.85 25.99
N THR A 326 -9.21 -22.85 25.15
CA THR A 326 -8.51 -21.63 25.51
C THR A 326 -9.53 -20.57 25.89
N LYS A 327 -9.26 -19.89 27.01
CA LYS A 327 -10.07 -18.76 27.51
C LYS A 327 -10.36 -17.81 26.34
N LYS A 328 -11.63 -17.37 26.23
CA LYS A 328 -12.03 -16.33 25.26
C LYS A 328 -11.02 -15.19 25.31
N PRO A 329 -10.47 -14.75 24.17
CA PRO A 329 -9.53 -13.63 24.17
C PRO A 329 -10.25 -12.43 24.80
N LYS A 330 -9.64 -11.86 25.85
CA LYS A 330 -10.13 -10.61 26.44
C LYS A 330 -9.74 -9.51 25.47
N ILE A 331 -10.73 -9.01 24.73
CA ILE A 331 -10.53 -7.92 23.76
C ILE A 331 -10.44 -6.60 24.53
N ASP A 332 -9.31 -5.90 24.37
CA ASP A 332 -9.15 -4.53 24.79
C ASP A 332 -9.62 -3.57 23.68
N TYR A 333 -10.73 -2.86 23.95
CA TYR A 333 -11.27 -1.86 23.03
C TYR A 333 -10.62 -0.48 23.17
N THR A 334 -9.72 -0.29 24.13
CA THR A 334 -9.02 0.97 24.29
C THR A 334 -7.96 1.16 23.18
N ASN A 335 -7.39 0.05 22.70
CA ASN A 335 -6.44 0.07 21.59
C ASN A 335 -7.15 0.03 20.22
N SER A 336 -7.61 1.21 19.79
CA SER A 336 -8.32 1.40 18.53
C SER A 336 -7.65 2.44 17.64
N SER A 337 -7.78 2.26 16.33
CA SER A 337 -7.34 3.17 15.28
C SER A 337 -8.42 3.31 14.21
N TYR A 338 -8.34 4.33 13.37
CA TYR A 338 -9.23 4.46 12.21
C TYR A 338 -8.50 4.05 10.94
N SER A 339 -9.07 3.09 10.20
CA SER A 339 -8.71 2.84 8.80
C SER A 339 -9.54 3.78 7.93
N THR A 340 -8.90 4.72 7.24
CA THR A 340 -9.59 5.73 6.41
C THR A 340 -9.27 5.53 4.94
N PHE A 341 -10.32 5.40 4.14
CA PHE A 341 -10.25 5.18 2.70
C PHE A 341 -10.76 6.42 1.97
N TYR A 342 -10.04 6.80 0.92
CA TYR A 342 -10.35 7.95 0.07
C TYR A 342 -10.58 7.44 -1.34
N PHE A 343 -11.72 7.78 -1.95
CA PHE A 343 -12.00 7.32 -3.29
C PHE A 343 -13.02 8.23 -4.00
N ASP A 344 -12.91 8.29 -5.32
CA ASP A 344 -13.77 9.10 -6.16
C ASP A 344 -14.80 8.23 -6.90
N TYR A 345 -16.02 8.75 -7.00
CA TYR A 345 -17.08 8.16 -7.82
C TYR A 345 -17.94 9.26 -8.43
N LYS A 346 -17.89 9.39 -9.76
CA LYS A 346 -18.50 10.53 -10.49
C LYS A 346 -18.01 11.86 -9.89
N ASP A 347 -18.93 12.76 -9.55
CA ASP A 347 -18.65 14.08 -8.99
C ASP A 347 -18.51 14.06 -7.45
N TYR A 348 -18.42 12.88 -6.85
CA TYR A 348 -18.34 12.69 -5.41
C TYR A 348 -16.95 12.24 -4.97
N HIS A 349 -16.48 12.83 -3.87
CA HIS A 349 -15.29 12.39 -3.15
C HIS A 349 -15.73 11.75 -1.82
N PHE A 350 -15.42 10.47 -1.64
CA PHE A 350 -15.76 9.71 -0.45
C PHE A 350 -14.58 9.66 0.51
N VAL A 351 -14.87 9.95 1.78
CA VAL A 351 -13.97 9.70 2.91
C VAL A 351 -14.67 8.73 3.85
N TYR A 352 -14.24 7.47 3.81
CA TYR A 352 -14.83 6.38 4.59
C TYR A 352 -13.88 5.93 5.69
N SER A 353 -14.22 6.20 6.95
CA SER A 353 -13.40 5.85 8.13
C SER A 353 -14.05 4.75 8.95
N ILE A 354 -13.32 3.67 9.17
CA ILE A 354 -13.74 2.52 9.98
C ILE A 354 -12.93 2.50 11.26
N LYS A 355 -13.59 2.51 12.42
CA LYS A 355 -12.91 2.29 13.70
C LYS A 355 -12.56 0.80 13.86
N MET A 356 -11.27 0.53 13.93
CA MET A 356 -10.70 -0.80 14.06
C MET A 356 -9.99 -0.95 15.41
N TYR A 357 -9.96 -2.16 15.95
CA TYR A 357 -9.28 -2.50 17.21
C TYR A 357 -8.14 -3.48 16.97
N TYR A 358 -7.00 -3.23 17.61
CA TYR A 358 -5.79 -4.03 17.45
C TYR A 358 -5.94 -5.47 17.97
N ASP A 359 -6.63 -5.65 19.09
CA ASP A 359 -6.85 -6.98 19.66
C ASP A 359 -7.67 -7.89 18.74
N PHE A 360 -8.63 -7.32 18.00
CA PHE A 360 -9.34 -8.06 16.97
C PHE A 360 -8.45 -8.38 15.76
N TYR A 361 -7.52 -7.49 15.41
CA TYR A 361 -6.54 -7.79 14.36
C TYR A 361 -5.67 -8.98 14.78
N LEU A 362 -5.18 -8.99 16.03
CA LEU A 362 -4.43 -10.12 16.59
C LEU A 362 -5.27 -11.40 16.64
N TYR A 363 -6.53 -11.32 17.07
CA TYR A 363 -7.44 -12.46 17.08
C TYR A 363 -7.64 -13.02 15.67
N SER A 364 -7.95 -12.16 14.70
CA SER A 364 -8.15 -12.54 13.31
C SER A 364 -6.89 -13.19 12.71
N LYS A 365 -5.71 -12.68 13.07
CA LYS A 365 -4.42 -13.28 12.68
C LYS A 365 -4.24 -14.67 13.29
N GLN A 366 -4.55 -14.85 14.57
CA GLN A 366 -4.46 -16.14 15.26
C GLN A 366 -5.40 -17.21 14.67
N LEU A 367 -6.56 -16.82 14.13
CA LEU A 367 -7.47 -17.75 13.44
C LEU A 367 -6.82 -18.47 12.25
N LYS A 368 -5.71 -17.94 11.69
CA LYS A 368 -4.94 -18.60 10.61
C LYS A 368 -4.01 -19.71 11.10
N ASP A 369 -3.59 -19.63 12.34
CA ASP A 369 -2.56 -20.49 12.92
C ASP A 369 -3.14 -21.57 13.83
N GLN A 370 -4.40 -21.40 14.25
CA GLN A 370 -5.10 -22.39 15.05
C GLN A 370 -5.59 -23.57 14.19
N TYR A 371 -5.25 -24.79 14.64
CA TYR A 371 -5.68 -26.10 14.11
C TYR A 371 -7.19 -26.34 14.08
N CYS A 372 -8.02 -25.35 14.39
CA CYS A 372 -9.49 -25.49 14.40
C CYS A 372 -10.06 -25.91 13.05
N PHE A 373 -9.29 -25.76 11.97
CA PHE A 373 -9.72 -26.09 10.63
C PHE A 373 -8.53 -26.61 9.81
N GLU A 374 -8.49 -27.92 9.50
CA GLU A 374 -7.46 -28.55 8.63
C GLU A 374 -7.27 -27.75 7.34
N PHE A 375 -6.09 -27.19 7.09
CA PHE A 375 -5.86 -26.20 6.04
C PHE A 375 -5.96 -26.81 4.63
N ASN A 376 -7.19 -26.92 4.10
CA ASN A 376 -7.41 -27.13 2.68
C ASN A 376 -7.50 -25.76 2.00
N GLU A 377 -6.47 -25.38 1.24
CA GLU A 377 -6.42 -24.11 0.50
C GLU A 377 -7.67 -23.88 -0.35
N LYS A 378 -8.22 -24.96 -0.94
CA LYS A 378 -9.44 -24.91 -1.76
C LYS A 378 -10.71 -24.61 -0.98
N GLU A 379 -10.69 -24.65 0.35
CA GLU A 379 -11.82 -24.29 1.20
C GLU A 379 -11.51 -23.11 2.12
N SER A 380 -10.30 -22.54 2.04
CA SER A 380 -9.86 -21.44 2.90
C SER A 380 -10.83 -20.25 2.86
N TYR A 381 -11.37 -19.91 1.69
CA TYR A 381 -12.32 -18.82 1.58
C TYR A 381 -13.71 -19.10 2.15
N LYS A 382 -14.15 -20.38 2.23
CA LYS A 382 -15.41 -20.72 2.91
C LYS A 382 -15.35 -20.34 4.38
N ARG A 383 -14.15 -20.32 4.97
CA ARG A 383 -13.92 -19.89 6.36
C ARG A 383 -14.14 -18.39 6.50
N TYR A 384 -13.54 -17.60 5.62
CA TYR A 384 -13.71 -16.15 5.61
C TYR A 384 -15.19 -15.75 5.55
N LEU A 385 -15.98 -16.47 4.75
CA LEU A 385 -17.40 -16.18 4.55
C LEU A 385 -18.30 -16.66 5.68
N LYS A 386 -17.87 -17.66 6.46
CA LYS A 386 -18.58 -18.23 7.62
C LYS A 386 -18.17 -17.61 8.94
N ASP A 387 -17.02 -16.94 8.99
CA ASP A 387 -16.55 -16.28 10.19
C ASP A 387 -17.51 -15.15 10.56
N LYS A 388 -18.18 -15.31 11.71
CA LYS A 388 -19.22 -14.38 12.18
C LYS A 388 -18.65 -12.99 12.44
N PHE A 389 -17.40 -12.91 12.89
CA PHE A 389 -16.77 -11.65 13.25
C PHE A 389 -16.45 -10.81 12.00
N ASN A 390 -15.77 -11.40 11.02
CA ASN A 390 -15.54 -10.79 9.71
C ASN A 390 -16.86 -10.48 9.00
N THR A 391 -17.87 -11.34 9.16
CA THR A 391 -19.20 -11.07 8.62
C THR A 391 -19.85 -9.84 9.28
N ALA A 392 -19.75 -9.69 10.60
CA ALA A 392 -20.38 -8.57 11.33
C ALA A 392 -19.80 -7.20 10.92
N ILE A 393 -18.48 -7.09 10.73
CA ILE A 393 -17.89 -5.84 10.24
C ILE A 393 -18.33 -5.54 8.80
N LEU A 394 -18.39 -6.55 7.93
CA LEU A 394 -18.82 -6.38 6.54
C LEU A 394 -20.34 -6.10 6.43
N GLU A 395 -21.16 -6.63 7.33
CA GLU A 395 -22.58 -6.29 7.49
C GLU A 395 -22.75 -4.82 7.80
N LYS A 396 -21.95 -4.28 8.71
CA LYS A 396 -22.01 -2.87 9.04
C LYS A 396 -21.55 -1.99 7.88
N ILE A 397 -20.43 -2.34 7.23
CA ILE A 397 -19.95 -1.61 6.05
C ILE A 397 -21.02 -1.62 4.96
N SER A 398 -21.67 -2.77 4.72
CA SER A 398 -22.79 -2.89 3.78
C SER A 398 -23.97 -2.00 4.17
N GLN A 399 -24.34 -1.93 5.45
CA GLN A 399 -25.38 -1.02 5.94
C GLN A 399 -25.02 0.45 5.73
N ASP A 400 -23.77 0.84 5.95
CA ASP A 400 -23.29 2.21 5.73
C ASP A 400 -23.43 2.60 4.25
N PHE A 401 -23.02 1.72 3.33
CA PHE A 401 -23.22 1.94 1.90
C PHE A 401 -24.71 1.93 1.50
N ASN A 402 -25.52 1.04 2.07
CA ASN A 402 -26.96 1.00 1.81
C ASN A 402 -27.66 2.29 2.30
N ASN A 403 -27.11 2.98 3.30
CA ASN A 403 -27.62 4.28 3.75
C ASN A 403 -27.46 5.38 2.69
N LEU A 404 -26.67 5.17 1.63
CA LEU A 404 -26.55 6.13 0.52
C LEU A 404 -27.86 6.38 -0.23
N HIS A 405 -28.83 5.46 -0.13
CA HIS A 405 -30.19 5.70 -0.61
C HIS A 405 -30.81 6.98 -0.04
N LYS A 406 -30.47 7.35 1.20
CA LYS A 406 -30.96 8.59 1.84
C LYS A 406 -30.45 9.86 1.14
N TYR A 407 -29.38 9.74 0.36
CA TYR A 407 -28.79 10.82 -0.42
C TYR A 407 -29.12 10.69 -1.92
N GLY A 408 -30.08 9.84 -2.28
CA GLY A 408 -30.58 9.70 -3.65
C GLY A 408 -29.77 8.76 -4.55
N PHE A 409 -28.80 8.01 -4.02
CA PHE A 409 -28.07 7.00 -4.79
C PHE A 409 -29.01 5.83 -5.10
N SER A 410 -29.00 5.38 -6.36
CA SER A 410 -29.69 4.17 -6.81
C SER A 410 -28.94 2.90 -6.41
N ASP A 411 -29.63 1.75 -6.44
CA ASP A 411 -29.04 0.43 -6.18
C ASP A 411 -27.74 0.20 -6.99
N SER A 412 -27.78 0.52 -8.29
CA SER A 412 -26.62 0.39 -9.17
C SER A 412 -25.48 1.35 -8.80
N GLU A 413 -25.79 2.58 -8.41
CA GLU A 413 -24.73 3.51 -7.97
C GLU A 413 -24.10 3.07 -6.66
N ILE A 414 -24.88 2.54 -5.71
CA ILE A 414 -24.36 1.98 -4.46
C ILE A 414 -23.47 0.77 -4.75
N PHE A 415 -23.89 -0.11 -5.65
CA PHE A 415 -23.08 -1.23 -6.12
C PHE A 415 -21.72 -0.76 -6.64
N GLU A 416 -21.70 0.25 -7.50
CA GLU A 416 -20.48 0.79 -8.11
C GLU A 416 -19.59 1.52 -7.09
N VAL A 417 -20.18 2.27 -6.16
CA VAL A 417 -19.47 2.89 -5.03
C VAL A 417 -18.77 1.84 -4.17
N VAL A 418 -19.41 0.71 -3.90
CA VAL A 418 -18.79 -0.41 -3.17
C VAL A 418 -17.65 -1.04 -3.95
N VAL A 419 -17.82 -1.24 -5.26
CA VAL A 419 -16.73 -1.72 -6.13
C VAL A 419 -15.54 -0.76 -6.03
N ARG A 420 -15.77 0.55 -6.14
CA ARG A 420 -14.71 1.57 -6.02
C ARG A 420 -14.02 1.56 -4.67
N PHE A 421 -14.79 1.53 -3.59
CA PHE A 421 -14.25 1.44 -2.24
C PHE A 421 -13.26 0.28 -2.10
N VAL A 422 -13.62 -0.91 -2.59
CA VAL A 422 -12.72 -2.07 -2.49
C VAL A 422 -11.54 -1.96 -3.46
N GLN A 423 -11.74 -1.43 -4.67
CA GLN A 423 -10.65 -1.18 -5.62
C GLN A 423 -9.57 -0.27 -5.01
N GLU A 424 -9.96 0.73 -4.24
CA GLU A 424 -9.04 1.67 -3.58
C GLU A 424 -8.33 1.12 -2.33
N ILE A 425 -8.63 -0.10 -1.88
CA ILE A 425 -7.79 -0.75 -0.87
C ILE A 425 -6.42 -1.08 -1.51
N PRO A 426 -5.29 -0.55 -1.01
CA PRO A 426 -3.97 -0.81 -1.59
C PRO A 426 -3.66 -2.29 -1.81
N TYR A 427 -2.98 -2.61 -2.91
CA TYR A 427 -2.55 -3.98 -3.17
C TYR A 427 -1.41 -4.39 -2.23
N ASN A 428 -1.51 -5.57 -1.61
CA ASN A 428 -0.42 -6.09 -0.81
C ASN A 428 0.58 -6.88 -1.68
N TYR A 429 1.72 -6.25 -2.01
CA TYR A 429 2.78 -6.92 -2.76
C TYR A 429 3.64 -7.88 -1.92
N ILE A 430 3.47 -7.87 -0.59
CA ILE A 430 4.16 -8.80 0.29
C ILE A 430 3.40 -10.12 0.21
N TRP A 431 3.98 -11.08 -0.51
CA TRP A 431 3.49 -12.44 -0.63
C TRP A 431 3.63 -13.15 0.72
N GLU A 432 2.69 -12.90 1.63
CA GLU A 432 2.50 -13.80 2.75
C GLU A 432 1.95 -15.12 2.21
N LYS A 433 2.47 -16.24 2.72
CA LYS A 433 2.01 -17.58 2.29
C LYS A 433 0.51 -17.82 2.56
N LYS A 434 -0.13 -16.98 3.35
CA LYS A 434 -1.54 -17.09 3.75
C LYS A 434 -2.27 -15.80 3.41
N ASN A 435 -3.40 -15.93 2.73
CA ASN A 435 -4.38 -14.85 2.56
C ASN A 435 -4.78 -14.27 3.93
N VAL A 436 -5.21 -13.01 3.94
CA VAL A 436 -5.61 -12.35 5.19
C VAL A 436 -7.13 -12.33 5.32
N TYR A 437 -7.63 -12.37 6.56
CA TYR A 437 -9.06 -12.21 6.80
C TYR A 437 -9.51 -10.79 6.40
N PRO A 438 -10.78 -10.59 5.98
CA PRO A 438 -11.33 -9.27 5.66
C PRO A 438 -11.00 -8.18 6.70
N TYR A 439 -11.13 -8.50 8.00
CA TYR A 439 -10.81 -7.58 9.08
C TYR A 439 -9.33 -7.16 9.07
N GLU A 440 -8.41 -8.09 8.82
CA GLU A 440 -6.97 -7.78 8.74
C GLU A 440 -6.66 -6.91 7.53
N ALA A 441 -7.25 -7.20 6.37
CA ALA A 441 -7.06 -6.38 5.17
C ALA A 441 -7.55 -4.94 5.37
N LEU A 442 -8.70 -4.76 6.02
CA LEU A 442 -9.24 -3.44 6.37
C LEU A 442 -8.39 -2.75 7.45
N TYR A 443 -7.92 -3.48 8.46
CA TYR A 443 -7.07 -2.94 9.54
C TYR A 443 -5.71 -2.46 8.99
N LEU A 444 -5.09 -3.27 8.14
CA LEU A 444 -3.80 -2.96 7.52
C LEU A 444 -3.93 -2.04 6.30
N MET A 445 -5.16 -1.75 5.86
CA MET A 445 -5.46 -0.99 4.65
C MET A 445 -4.71 -1.55 3.43
N ARG A 446 -4.68 -2.88 3.27
CA ARG A 446 -4.09 -3.55 2.11
C ARG A 446 -4.53 -5.00 1.98
N GLY A 447 -4.60 -5.52 0.77
CA GLY A 447 -4.92 -6.94 0.51
C GLY A 447 -4.48 -7.42 -0.87
N VAL A 448 -4.32 -8.73 -1.04
CA VAL A 448 -4.08 -9.34 -2.37
C VAL A 448 -5.40 -9.54 -3.13
N CYS A 449 -5.34 -10.09 -4.35
CA CYS A 449 -6.53 -10.29 -5.20
C CYS A 449 -7.65 -11.07 -4.51
N LEU A 450 -7.34 -12.15 -3.79
CA LEU A 450 -8.36 -12.93 -3.11
C LEU A 450 -8.95 -12.20 -1.91
N ASP A 451 -8.13 -11.51 -1.09
CA ASP A 451 -8.60 -10.78 0.09
C ASP A 451 -9.62 -9.71 -0.32
N LYS A 452 -9.29 -8.94 -1.35
CA LYS A 452 -10.15 -7.87 -1.89
C LYS A 452 -11.41 -8.46 -2.54
N ALA A 453 -11.29 -9.54 -3.31
CA ALA A 453 -12.44 -10.22 -3.90
C ALA A 453 -13.42 -10.75 -2.84
N LEU A 454 -12.92 -11.25 -1.70
CA LEU A 454 -13.75 -11.71 -0.60
C LEU A 454 -14.53 -10.60 0.08
N ILE A 455 -13.86 -9.47 0.37
CA ILE A 455 -14.50 -8.27 0.93
C ILE A 455 -15.62 -7.82 -0.01
N LEU A 456 -15.29 -7.65 -1.30
CA LEU A 456 -16.25 -7.17 -2.30
C LEU A 456 -17.43 -8.11 -2.47
N ALA A 457 -17.19 -9.41 -2.71
CA ALA A 457 -18.27 -10.38 -2.91
C ALA A 457 -19.20 -10.45 -1.69
N LYS A 458 -18.65 -10.40 -0.48
CA LYS A 458 -19.46 -10.45 0.75
C LYS A 458 -20.29 -9.17 0.94
N ILE A 459 -19.73 -7.97 0.74
CA ILE A 459 -20.50 -6.72 0.86
C ILE A 459 -21.62 -6.68 -0.18
N LEU A 460 -21.33 -7.03 -1.43
CA LEU A 460 -22.33 -7.08 -2.49
C LEU A 460 -23.43 -8.12 -2.21
N GLY A 461 -23.05 -9.29 -1.67
CA GLY A 461 -24.02 -10.30 -1.23
C GLY A 461 -24.93 -9.80 -0.11
N LEU A 462 -24.39 -9.03 0.84
CA LEU A 462 -25.14 -8.39 1.91
C LEU A 462 -26.06 -7.27 1.42
N LEU A 463 -25.71 -6.62 0.30
CA LEU A 463 -26.60 -5.69 -0.44
C LEU A 463 -27.66 -6.42 -1.29
N GLY A 464 -27.74 -7.76 -1.18
CA GLY A 464 -28.76 -8.59 -1.82
C GLY A 464 -28.45 -8.99 -3.26
N TYR A 465 -27.21 -8.82 -3.73
CA TYR A 465 -26.80 -9.28 -5.07
C TYR A 465 -26.39 -10.75 -5.05
N GLU A 466 -26.66 -11.45 -6.15
CA GLU A 466 -26.06 -12.76 -6.39
C GLU A 466 -24.58 -12.58 -6.73
N THR A 467 -23.70 -13.20 -5.96
CA THR A 467 -22.25 -12.99 -6.11
C THR A 467 -21.50 -14.30 -6.16
N TYR A 468 -20.39 -14.26 -6.89
CA TYR A 468 -19.45 -15.33 -7.07
C TYR A 468 -18.02 -14.81 -6.86
N ILE A 469 -17.13 -15.68 -6.41
CA ILE A 469 -15.70 -15.51 -6.64
C ILE A 469 -15.36 -16.31 -7.89
N ALA A 470 -14.76 -15.65 -8.87
CA ALA A 470 -14.20 -16.31 -10.03
C ALA A 470 -12.68 -16.33 -9.88
N SER A 471 -12.07 -17.49 -10.03
CA SER A 471 -10.62 -17.65 -9.94
C SER A 471 -10.06 -18.36 -11.15
N GLY A 472 -8.85 -17.98 -11.56
CA GLY A 472 -8.21 -18.55 -12.73
C GLY A 472 -6.75 -18.15 -12.85
N ILE A 473 -6.16 -18.39 -14.01
CA ILE A 473 -4.80 -17.96 -14.33
C ILE A 473 -4.91 -16.72 -15.20
N ALA A 474 -4.42 -15.59 -14.69
CA ALA A 474 -4.22 -14.38 -15.45
C ALA A 474 -2.80 -14.36 -16.05
N ASP A 475 -2.70 -13.92 -17.29
CA ASP A 475 -1.41 -13.67 -17.94
C ASP A 475 -1.03 -12.20 -17.71
N TYR A 476 -0.24 -11.95 -16.68
CA TYR A 476 0.31 -10.64 -16.41
C TYR A 476 1.74 -10.61 -16.93
N THR A 477 1.99 -9.87 -18.00
CA THR A 477 3.34 -9.65 -18.56
C THR A 477 4.10 -10.94 -18.94
N GLY A 478 3.39 -11.97 -19.40
CA GLY A 478 3.96 -13.28 -19.72
C GLY A 478 4.14 -14.20 -18.51
N SER A 479 3.77 -13.74 -17.31
CA SER A 479 3.74 -14.55 -16.10
C SER A 479 2.32 -15.00 -15.80
N LYS A 480 2.14 -16.33 -15.74
CA LYS A 480 0.88 -16.97 -15.37
C LYS A 480 0.74 -16.94 -13.85
N LEU A 481 -0.13 -16.07 -13.34
CA LEU A 481 -0.41 -15.94 -11.92
C LEU A 481 -1.85 -16.33 -11.61
N THR A 482 -2.05 -17.04 -10.50
CA THR A 482 -3.40 -17.26 -9.97
C THR A 482 -4.00 -15.93 -9.59
N HIS A 483 -5.20 -15.67 -10.08
CA HIS A 483 -5.90 -14.42 -9.87
C HIS A 483 -7.35 -14.68 -9.48
N ALA A 484 -7.88 -13.84 -8.60
CA ALA A 484 -9.24 -13.92 -8.10
C ALA A 484 -9.96 -12.60 -8.33
N VAL A 485 -11.18 -12.70 -8.82
CA VAL A 485 -12.08 -11.57 -9.11
C VAL A 485 -13.47 -11.86 -8.57
N VAL A 486 -14.30 -10.84 -8.48
CA VAL A 486 -15.72 -11.03 -8.16
C VAL A 486 -16.50 -11.18 -9.45
N SER A 487 -17.54 -12.00 -9.44
CA SER A 487 -18.48 -12.05 -10.55
C SER A 487 -19.93 -11.98 -10.08
N VAL A 488 -20.76 -11.32 -10.88
CA VAL A 488 -22.19 -11.16 -10.63
C VAL A 488 -22.98 -11.47 -11.90
N PRO A 489 -24.17 -12.08 -11.81
CA PRO A 489 -25.05 -12.18 -12.97
C PRO A 489 -25.42 -10.78 -13.47
N CYS A 490 -25.36 -10.57 -14.78
CA CYS A 490 -25.69 -9.29 -15.41
C CYS A 490 -26.31 -9.48 -16.79
N GLU A 491 -26.83 -8.41 -17.40
CA GLU A 491 -27.55 -8.50 -18.68
C GLU A 491 -26.62 -8.67 -19.88
N ILE A 492 -25.44 -8.04 -19.85
CA ILE A 492 -24.51 -8.01 -20.98
C ILE A 492 -23.14 -8.48 -20.48
N SER A 493 -22.74 -9.69 -20.89
CA SER A 493 -21.39 -10.21 -20.66
C SER A 493 -20.96 -11.15 -21.79
N ASN A 494 -19.65 -11.28 -21.98
CA ASN A 494 -18.99 -12.26 -22.81
C ASN A 494 -18.75 -13.61 -22.10
N ILE A 495 -19.13 -13.74 -20.83
CA ILE A 495 -18.95 -14.95 -20.03
C ILE A 495 -20.31 -15.52 -19.66
N ILE A 496 -20.50 -16.81 -19.94
CA ILE A 496 -21.70 -17.57 -19.60
C ILE A 496 -21.32 -18.65 -18.58
N TYR A 497 -22.03 -18.68 -17.46
CA TYR A 497 -21.87 -19.70 -16.42
C TYR A 497 -23.26 -20.13 -15.91
N ASN A 498 -23.56 -21.42 -15.93
CA ASN A 498 -24.87 -21.98 -15.57
C ASN A 498 -26.04 -21.22 -16.22
N ASP A 499 -25.94 -21.01 -17.54
CA ASP A 499 -26.93 -20.28 -18.37
C ASP A 499 -27.17 -18.82 -17.96
N LYS A 500 -26.29 -18.24 -17.14
CA LYS A 500 -26.30 -16.82 -16.76
C LYS A 500 -25.13 -16.08 -17.40
N SER A 501 -25.41 -14.90 -17.94
CA SER A 501 -24.35 -13.94 -18.32
C SER A 501 -23.72 -13.35 -17.07
N MET A 502 -22.39 -13.38 -16.99
CA MET A 502 -21.62 -13.08 -15.78
C MET A 502 -20.68 -11.90 -15.99
N CYS A 503 -20.89 -10.79 -15.30
CA CYS A 503 -19.94 -9.69 -15.30
C CYS A 503 -18.78 -10.01 -14.36
N LEU A 504 -17.54 -9.81 -14.81
CA LEU A 504 -16.36 -9.86 -13.93
C LEU A 504 -16.07 -8.48 -13.36
N ILE A 505 -15.65 -8.44 -12.11
CA ILE A 505 -15.29 -7.21 -11.40
C ILE A 505 -13.87 -7.39 -10.87
N GLU A 506 -12.94 -6.68 -11.48
CA GLU A 506 -11.58 -6.61 -10.96
C GLU A 506 -11.58 -5.82 -9.67
N SER A 507 -11.06 -6.43 -8.61
CA SER A 507 -10.97 -5.78 -7.30
C SER A 507 -9.59 -5.18 -7.05
N THR A 508 -8.55 -5.60 -7.78
CA THR A 508 -7.16 -5.14 -7.53
C THR A 508 -6.79 -3.87 -8.27
N HIS A 509 -7.53 -3.53 -9.31
CA HIS A 509 -7.31 -2.36 -10.15
C HIS A 509 -8.64 -1.65 -10.39
N SER A 510 -8.56 -0.36 -10.68
CA SER A 510 -9.68 0.54 -10.94
C SER A 510 -10.37 0.30 -12.30
N TYR A 511 -10.35 -0.94 -12.82
CA TYR A 511 -10.97 -1.30 -14.10
C TYR A 511 -12.48 -1.18 -14.08
N LEU A 512 -13.04 -1.01 -15.27
CA LEU A 512 -14.48 -1.07 -15.47
C LEU A 512 -15.01 -2.49 -15.26
N ILE A 513 -16.25 -2.58 -14.79
CA ILE A 513 -16.97 -3.84 -14.71
C ILE A 513 -17.01 -4.46 -16.11
N ASN A 514 -16.59 -5.72 -16.20
CA ASN A 514 -16.53 -6.53 -17.41
C ASN A 514 -15.45 -6.12 -18.45
N GLU A 515 -14.42 -5.38 -18.04
CA GLU A 515 -13.26 -5.06 -18.90
C GLU A 515 -12.17 -6.15 -18.88
N LEU A 516 -12.21 -7.03 -17.89
CA LEU A 516 -11.16 -8.02 -17.70
C LEU A 516 -11.23 -9.15 -18.73
N GLU A 517 -10.18 -9.29 -19.55
CA GLU A 517 -10.01 -10.43 -20.44
C GLU A 517 -9.32 -11.58 -19.69
N ILE A 518 -10.11 -12.55 -19.23
CA ILE A 518 -9.56 -13.80 -18.71
C ILE A 518 -9.59 -14.84 -19.82
N THR A 519 -8.40 -15.23 -20.28
CA THR A 519 -8.21 -16.13 -21.43
C THR A 519 -8.38 -17.61 -21.06
N ASN A 520 -8.48 -17.95 -19.78
CA ASN A 520 -8.47 -19.32 -19.27
C ASN A 520 -9.81 -19.71 -18.64
N LYS A 521 -9.99 -21.03 -18.46
CA LYS A 521 -11.14 -21.60 -17.74
C LYS A 521 -11.19 -21.04 -16.31
N LEU A 522 -12.24 -20.30 -16.01
CA LEU A 522 -12.54 -19.78 -14.68
C LEU A 522 -13.23 -20.85 -13.82
N ASP A 523 -12.81 -20.94 -12.56
CA ASP A 523 -13.54 -21.64 -11.52
C ASP A 523 -14.44 -20.65 -10.78
N PHE A 524 -15.74 -20.91 -10.80
CA PHE A 524 -16.74 -20.04 -10.20
C PHE A 524 -17.25 -20.65 -8.91
N GLN A 525 -17.31 -19.78 -7.91
CA GLN A 525 -17.82 -20.15 -6.63
C GLN A 525 -18.87 -19.19 -6.13
N LYS A 526 -20.07 -19.71 -5.94
CA LYS A 526 -21.17 -18.95 -5.40
C LYS A 526 -20.93 -18.55 -3.95
N ILE A 527 -21.11 -17.27 -3.67
CA ILE A 527 -21.01 -16.69 -2.32
C ILE A 527 -22.39 -16.35 -1.77
N SER A 528 -23.25 -15.75 -2.58
CA SER A 528 -24.60 -15.36 -2.19
C SER A 528 -25.62 -15.63 -3.31
N GLU A 529 -26.85 -15.89 -2.90
CA GLU A 529 -28.04 -15.75 -3.75
C GLU A 529 -28.50 -14.29 -3.75
N GLY A 530 -29.19 -13.86 -4.80
CA GLY A 530 -29.72 -12.50 -4.83
C GLY A 530 -30.19 -12.02 -6.19
N LYS A 531 -30.33 -10.70 -6.33
CA LYS A 531 -30.69 -10.03 -7.58
C LYS A 531 -29.51 -9.97 -8.54
N LYS A 532 -29.80 -9.94 -9.85
CA LYS A 532 -28.82 -9.65 -10.90
C LYS A 532 -28.47 -8.16 -10.91
N TYR A 533 -27.30 -7.87 -11.45
CA TYR A 533 -26.88 -6.51 -11.77
C TYR A 533 -27.47 -6.09 -13.13
N THR A 534 -28.40 -5.13 -13.13
CA THR A 534 -29.20 -4.80 -14.33
C THR A 534 -28.68 -3.61 -15.12
N GLU A 535 -28.13 -2.61 -14.44
CA GLU A 535 -27.68 -1.38 -15.08
C GLU A 535 -26.35 -0.99 -14.48
N ALA A 536 -25.33 -0.80 -15.31
CA ALA A 536 -24.16 -0.07 -14.87
C ALA A 536 -24.11 1.29 -15.56
N ASN A 537 -24.07 2.32 -14.72
CA ASN A 537 -23.65 3.66 -15.08
C ASN A 537 -22.11 3.75 -15.12
N TYR A 538 -21.43 2.82 -14.44
CA TYR A 538 -20.00 2.59 -14.42
C TYR A 538 -19.68 1.25 -15.11
N GLY A 539 -19.20 1.29 -16.35
CA GLY A 539 -18.77 0.08 -17.06
C GLY A 539 -19.39 -0.09 -18.44
N PRO A 540 -20.54 -0.74 -18.64
CA PRO A 540 -21.00 -1.25 -19.92
C PRO A 540 -21.39 -0.19 -20.94
N ASN A 541 -22.02 0.93 -20.57
CA ASN A 541 -22.30 2.00 -21.54
C ASN A 541 -21.00 2.67 -22.02
N LYS A 542 -20.09 2.96 -21.10
CA LYS A 542 -18.75 3.48 -21.42
C LYS A 542 -17.85 2.43 -22.09
N VAL A 543 -17.97 1.13 -21.78
CA VAL A 543 -17.24 0.02 -22.40
C VAL A 543 -17.76 -0.24 -23.80
N LYS A 544 -19.07 -0.15 -24.02
CA LYS A 544 -19.65 -0.22 -25.37
C LYS A 544 -19.19 0.97 -26.20
N GLU A 545 -19.25 2.18 -25.64
CA GLU A 545 -18.74 3.39 -26.29
C GLU A 545 -17.23 3.30 -26.56
N LEU A 546 -16.43 2.81 -25.60
CA LEU A 546 -15.00 2.55 -25.76
C LEU A 546 -14.73 1.51 -26.85
N LYS A 547 -15.47 0.40 -26.88
CA LYS A 547 -15.36 -0.62 -27.93
C LYS A 547 -15.72 -0.05 -29.30
N GLU A 548 -16.76 0.77 -29.38
CA GLU A 548 -17.14 1.47 -30.61
C GLU A 548 -16.05 2.45 -31.06
N TYR A 549 -15.41 3.16 -30.12
CA TYR A 549 -14.30 4.06 -30.41
C TYR A 549 -13.03 3.30 -30.82
N ASP A 550 -12.70 2.20 -30.15
CA ASP A 550 -11.54 1.37 -30.47
C ASP A 550 -11.70 0.74 -31.87
N ILE A 551 -12.90 0.25 -32.22
CA ILE A 551 -13.21 -0.22 -33.59
C ILE A 551 -13.02 0.92 -34.61
N LYS A 552 -13.50 2.13 -34.31
CA LYS A 552 -13.34 3.28 -35.21
C LYS A 552 -11.88 3.70 -35.36
N ILE A 553 -11.10 3.70 -34.28
CA ILE A 553 -9.65 3.96 -34.27
C ILE A 553 -8.93 2.96 -35.18
N ASP A 554 -9.28 1.67 -35.10
CA ASP A 554 -8.70 0.63 -35.95
C ASP A 554 -9.05 0.81 -37.44
N ILE A 555 -10.30 1.14 -37.75
CA ILE A 555 -10.74 1.43 -39.12
C ILE A 555 -9.98 2.64 -39.67
N LEU A 556 -9.95 3.74 -38.91
CA LEU A 556 -9.27 4.98 -39.31
C LEU A 556 -7.76 4.77 -39.47
N GLY A 557 -7.13 3.96 -38.62
CA GLY A 557 -5.71 3.60 -38.76
C GLY A 557 -5.39 2.88 -40.08
N LYS A 558 -6.31 2.02 -40.55
CA LYS A 558 -6.21 1.39 -41.87
C LYS A 558 -6.40 2.41 -42.99
N GLU A 559 -7.42 3.26 -42.90
CA GLU A 559 -7.69 4.32 -43.89
C GLU A 559 -6.52 5.32 -44.02
N ILE A 560 -5.92 5.74 -42.91
CA ILE A 560 -4.72 6.58 -42.87
C ILE A 560 -3.60 5.92 -43.69
N THR A 561 -3.37 4.63 -43.49
CA THR A 561 -2.33 3.86 -44.20
C THR A 561 -2.63 3.76 -45.70
N GLU A 562 -3.88 3.46 -46.07
CA GLU A 562 -4.30 3.35 -47.46
C GLU A 562 -4.23 4.68 -48.20
N ASN A 563 -4.72 5.76 -47.61
CA ASN A 563 -4.74 7.09 -48.22
C ASN A 563 -3.31 7.65 -48.38
N LYS A 564 -2.43 7.36 -47.41
CA LYS A 564 -0.99 7.65 -47.54
C LYS A 564 -0.37 6.93 -48.72
N ASN A 565 -0.67 5.66 -48.92
CA ASN A 565 -0.14 4.88 -50.05
C ASN A 565 -0.68 5.37 -51.40
N LYS A 566 -1.92 5.86 -51.45
CA LYS A 566 -2.54 6.47 -52.64
C LYS A 566 -2.07 7.91 -52.89
N GLN A 567 -1.29 8.51 -51.98
CA GLN A 567 -0.91 9.92 -51.99
C GLN A 567 -2.12 10.88 -51.98
N ASP A 568 -3.27 10.45 -51.45
CA ASP A 568 -4.44 11.31 -51.25
C ASP A 568 -4.31 12.05 -49.92
N TRP A 569 -3.58 13.17 -49.96
CA TRP A 569 -3.27 13.95 -48.76
C TRP A 569 -4.50 14.57 -48.08
N ASN A 570 -5.57 14.84 -48.83
CA ASN A 570 -6.80 15.38 -48.25
C ASN A 570 -7.55 14.29 -47.47
N ALA A 571 -7.76 13.12 -48.06
CA ALA A 571 -8.37 11.99 -47.37
C ALA A 571 -7.52 11.52 -46.18
N TYR A 572 -6.20 11.53 -46.33
CA TYR A 572 -5.25 11.25 -45.25
C TYR A 572 -5.45 12.22 -44.06
N ASN A 573 -5.41 13.54 -44.30
CA ASN A 573 -5.52 14.53 -43.23
C ASN A 573 -6.87 14.46 -42.50
N ASN A 574 -7.97 14.21 -43.23
CA ASN A 574 -9.29 14.03 -42.63
C ASN A 574 -9.33 12.78 -41.72
N ALA A 575 -8.80 11.64 -42.20
CA ALA A 575 -8.74 10.42 -41.41
C ALA A 575 -7.87 10.57 -40.15
N VAL A 576 -6.74 11.31 -40.24
CA VAL A 576 -5.89 11.64 -39.08
C VAL A 576 -6.62 12.50 -38.06
N LEU A 577 -7.35 13.53 -38.51
CA LEU A 577 -8.12 14.39 -37.61
C LEU A 577 -9.20 13.60 -36.86
N GLU A 578 -9.94 12.76 -37.59
CA GLU A 578 -11.00 11.93 -36.99
C GLU A 578 -10.42 10.87 -36.04
N TYR A 579 -9.29 10.25 -36.41
CA TYR A 579 -8.55 9.31 -35.55
C TYR A 579 -8.17 9.97 -34.23
N ASN A 580 -7.59 11.17 -34.27
CA ASN A 580 -7.19 11.90 -33.07
C ASN A 580 -8.38 12.30 -32.20
N ASN A 581 -9.53 12.61 -32.79
CA ASN A 581 -10.76 12.91 -32.05
C ASN A 581 -11.27 11.68 -31.29
N TYR A 582 -11.34 10.51 -31.93
CA TYR A 582 -11.74 9.28 -31.23
C TYR A 582 -10.71 8.86 -30.19
N LEU A 583 -9.41 8.97 -30.49
CA LEU A 583 -8.35 8.71 -29.51
C LEU A 583 -8.49 9.61 -28.29
N TYR A 584 -8.74 10.91 -28.48
CA TYR A 584 -8.99 11.84 -27.38
C TYR A 584 -10.23 11.45 -26.56
N LYS A 585 -11.34 11.08 -27.21
CA LYS A 585 -12.55 10.63 -26.50
C LYS A 585 -12.31 9.35 -25.70
N THR A 586 -11.60 8.37 -26.27
CA THR A 586 -11.18 7.14 -25.58
C THR A 586 -10.31 7.47 -24.38
N LEU A 587 -9.29 8.32 -24.55
CA LEU A 587 -8.42 8.75 -23.45
C LEU A 587 -9.20 9.49 -22.38
N LYS A 588 -10.12 10.40 -22.75
CA LYS A 588 -10.95 11.14 -21.81
C LYS A 588 -11.83 10.20 -20.99
N ILE A 589 -12.52 9.25 -21.62
CA ILE A 589 -13.34 8.26 -20.90
C ILE A 589 -12.47 7.45 -19.95
N ARG A 590 -11.30 6.98 -20.40
CA ARG A 590 -10.36 6.25 -19.54
C ARG A 590 -9.90 7.12 -18.38
N PHE A 591 -9.44 8.35 -18.62
CA PHE A 591 -9.00 9.28 -17.58
C PHE A 591 -10.10 9.62 -16.57
N GLU A 592 -11.33 9.91 -17.01
CA GLU A 592 -12.48 10.12 -16.11
C GLU A 592 -12.82 8.89 -15.27
N ASN A 593 -12.38 7.70 -15.67
CA ASN A 593 -12.54 6.47 -14.92
C ASN A 593 -11.26 6.11 -14.12
N TYR A 594 -10.16 6.82 -14.27
CA TYR A 594 -8.91 6.62 -13.51
C TYR A 594 -8.62 7.77 -12.52
N SER A 595 -9.28 8.92 -12.67
CA SER A 595 -9.36 10.01 -11.67
C SER A 595 -10.52 9.78 -10.72
#